data_AF-E3M8M7-F1
#
_entry.id   AF-E3M8M7-F1
#
_cell.length_a   1.000
_cell.length_b   1.000
_cell.length_c   1.000
_cell.angle_alpha   90.00
_cell.angle_beta   90.00
_cell.angle_gamma   90.00
#
_symmetry.space_group_name_H-M   'P 1'
#
loop_
_entity.id
_entity.type
_entity.pdbx_description
1 polymer ?
#
loop_
_entity_poly.entity_id
_entity_poly.type
_entity_poly.pdbx_seq_one_letter_code
_entity_poly.pdbx_strand_id
1 'polypeptide(L)'
;MNTCKRLDLGVSLLTSQDLKVFLRNWKEGRSNSILEVLHVYVPDQEDWKTVLNGLGAVVRHPTQVTRCYINNLWYYGGVDIQRVDGKIGTVMWTHYDGSNEHEKIPRNIIETFEKTKQEWVGIDSDVVFEEKGNQIQVSDKEKIIKEYLPTQNCFNFSFVVWK
;
A
#
# COMPACT_ATOMS: atom_id res chain seq x y z
N MET A 1 16.67 21.43 -6.03
CA MET A 1 16.93 19.98 -6.09
C MET A 1 16.50 19.36 -4.77
N ASN A 2 15.44 18.54 -4.76
CA ASN A 2 15.08 17.78 -3.55
C ASN A 2 16.07 16.61 -3.41
N THR A 3 16.90 16.64 -2.37
CA THR A 3 17.96 15.64 -2.10
C THR A 3 17.50 14.52 -1.16
N CYS A 4 16.29 14.61 -0.62
CA CYS A 4 15.80 13.68 0.38
C CYS A 4 15.21 12.41 -0.26
N LYS A 5 15.75 11.24 0.11
CA LYS A 5 15.26 9.94 -0.37
C LYS A 5 14.15 9.36 0.51
N ARG A 6 14.07 9.78 1.77
CA ARG A 6 13.14 9.25 2.78
C ARG A 6 12.47 10.41 3.49
N LEU A 7 11.17 10.51 3.35
CA LEU A 7 10.35 11.56 3.96
C LEU A 7 9.45 10.90 5.01
N ASP A 8 9.54 11.38 6.25
CA ASP A 8 8.57 11.11 7.31
C ASP A 8 8.00 12.46 7.71
N LEU A 9 6.70 12.64 7.47
CA LEU A 9 6.00 13.91 7.70
C LEU A 9 5.23 13.91 9.02
N GLY A 10 5.20 12.80 9.76
CA GLY A 10 4.34 12.65 10.94
C GLY A 10 2.86 12.90 10.60
N VAL A 11 2.13 13.51 11.54
CA VAL A 11 0.75 13.98 11.29
C VAL A 11 0.79 15.21 10.40
N SER A 12 0.13 15.12 9.25
CA SER A 12 0.09 16.19 8.24
C SER A 12 -1.28 16.85 8.16
N LEU A 13 -1.39 17.89 7.33
CA LEU A 13 -2.67 18.46 6.88
C LEU A 13 -3.04 18.00 5.46
N LEU A 14 -2.37 16.96 4.96
CA LEU A 14 -2.69 16.41 3.64
C LEU A 14 -4.08 15.78 3.66
N THR A 15 -4.70 15.74 2.49
CA THR A 15 -5.98 15.08 2.25
C THR A 15 -5.81 13.90 1.30
N SER A 16 -6.86 13.07 1.16
CA SER A 16 -6.90 12.03 0.12
C SER A 16 -6.67 12.60 -1.30
N GLN A 17 -7.11 13.84 -1.55
CA GLN A 17 -6.88 14.51 -2.83
C GLN A 17 -5.42 14.92 -3.03
N ASP A 18 -4.71 15.35 -1.98
CA ASP A 18 -3.28 15.68 -2.07
C ASP A 18 -2.45 14.42 -2.33
N LEU A 19 -2.80 13.30 -1.70
CA LEU A 19 -2.17 12.01 -1.95
C LEU A 19 -2.37 11.55 -3.41
N LYS A 20 -3.57 11.74 -3.96
CA LYS A 20 -3.85 11.48 -5.38
C LYS A 20 -2.95 12.32 -6.30
N VAL A 21 -2.82 13.62 -6.02
CA VAL A 21 -1.96 14.52 -6.79
C VAL A 21 -0.49 14.10 -6.68
N PHE A 22 -0.03 13.74 -5.48
CA PHE A 22 1.30 13.22 -5.25
C PHE A 22 1.57 11.95 -6.08
N LEU A 23 0.70 10.94 -6.00
CA LEU A 23 0.86 9.67 -6.70
C LEU A 23 0.83 9.86 -8.22
N ARG A 24 -0.06 10.70 -8.73
CA ARG A 24 -0.11 11.04 -10.17
C ARG A 24 1.18 11.72 -10.63
N ASN A 25 1.67 12.71 -9.88
CA ASN A 25 2.93 13.38 -10.21
C ASN A 25 4.12 12.44 -10.13
N TRP A 26 4.14 11.53 -9.16
CA TRP A 26 5.17 10.50 -9.07
C TRP A 26 5.09 9.54 -10.25
N LYS A 27 3.91 9.03 -10.59
CA LYS A 27 3.66 8.16 -11.75
C LYS A 27 4.14 8.79 -13.05
N GLU A 28 3.91 10.09 -13.24
CA GLU A 28 4.30 10.83 -14.44
C GLU A 28 5.77 11.31 -14.42
N GLY A 29 6.55 10.98 -13.38
CA GLY A 29 7.95 11.39 -13.27
C GLY A 29 8.14 12.89 -13.00
N ARG A 30 7.08 13.59 -12.58
CA ARG A 30 7.07 15.03 -12.27
C ARG A 30 7.40 15.36 -10.82
N SER A 31 7.67 14.35 -9.99
CA SER A 31 8.05 14.52 -8.58
C SER A 31 9.49 14.05 -8.32
N ASN A 32 9.88 13.97 -7.05
CA ASN A 32 11.24 13.62 -6.63
C ASN A 32 11.68 12.25 -7.20
N SER A 33 12.59 12.28 -8.18
CA SER A 33 13.02 11.08 -8.91
C SER A 33 13.83 10.09 -8.08
N ILE A 34 14.41 10.56 -6.96
CA ILE A 34 15.22 9.77 -6.03
C ILE A 34 14.46 9.34 -4.77
N LEU A 35 13.15 9.61 -4.68
CA LEU A 35 12.32 9.18 -3.55
C LEU A 35 12.35 7.65 -3.44
N GLU A 36 12.71 7.15 -2.25
CA GLU A 36 12.67 5.74 -1.87
C GLU A 36 11.50 5.48 -0.92
N VAL A 37 11.19 6.42 -0.02
CA VAL A 37 10.15 6.25 1.01
C VAL A 37 9.42 7.56 1.29
N LEU A 38 8.10 7.50 1.39
CA LEU A 38 7.25 8.52 2.01
C LEU A 38 6.37 7.87 3.08
N HIS A 39 6.40 8.42 4.29
CA HIS A 39 5.53 8.06 5.40
C HIS A 39 4.80 9.29 5.90
N VAL A 40 3.48 9.20 6.03
CA VAL A 40 2.64 10.30 6.53
C VAL A 40 1.36 9.78 7.17
N TYR A 41 0.96 10.41 8.27
CA TYR A 41 -0.35 10.23 8.87
C TYR A 41 -1.29 11.33 8.37
N VAL A 42 -2.44 10.91 7.83
CA VAL A 42 -3.41 11.79 7.18
C VAL A 42 -4.69 11.86 8.03
N PRO A 43 -5.06 13.04 8.57
CA PRO A 43 -6.20 13.23 9.46
C PRO A 43 -7.53 13.35 8.68
N ASP A 44 -7.79 12.39 7.80
CA ASP A 44 -8.98 12.33 6.94
C ASP A 44 -9.56 10.92 7.00
N GLN A 45 -10.81 10.77 6.57
CA GLN A 45 -11.36 9.45 6.31
C GLN A 45 -10.60 8.81 5.14
N GLU A 46 -10.24 7.54 5.32
CA GLU A 46 -9.55 6.74 4.33
C GLU A 46 -10.42 6.58 3.05
N ASP A 47 -10.03 7.24 1.95
CA ASP A 47 -10.69 7.13 0.64
C ASP A 47 -9.72 6.64 -0.45
N TRP A 48 -9.35 5.36 -0.37
CA TRP A 48 -8.47 4.74 -1.36
C TRP A 48 -9.06 4.72 -2.77
N LYS A 49 -10.38 4.77 -2.92
CA LYS A 49 -11.03 4.86 -4.23
C LYS A 49 -10.62 6.16 -4.92
N THR A 50 -10.72 7.29 -4.22
CA THR A 50 -10.27 8.57 -4.75
C THR A 50 -8.77 8.60 -4.99
N VAL A 51 -7.98 8.10 -4.04
CA VAL A 51 -6.50 8.12 -4.09
C VAL A 51 -5.95 7.31 -5.27
N LEU A 52 -6.52 6.13 -5.54
CA LEU A 52 -5.97 5.18 -6.51
C LEU A 52 -6.54 5.32 -7.93
N ASN A 53 -7.72 5.93 -8.09
CA ASN A 53 -8.39 6.03 -9.38
C ASN A 53 -7.56 6.83 -10.42
N GLY A 54 -7.41 6.23 -11.60
CA GLY A 54 -6.69 6.76 -12.75
C GLY A 54 -5.17 6.55 -12.69
N LEU A 55 -4.69 5.68 -11.79
CA LEU A 55 -3.26 5.38 -11.63
C LEU A 55 -2.85 4.06 -12.30
N GLY A 56 -3.79 3.26 -12.81
CA GLY A 56 -3.53 1.88 -13.23
C GLY A 56 -2.95 1.05 -12.08
N ALA A 57 -3.53 1.21 -10.90
CA ALA A 57 -3.03 0.60 -9.67
C ALA A 57 -3.34 -0.90 -9.64
N VAL A 58 -2.37 -1.71 -9.18
CA VAL A 58 -2.53 -3.16 -9.04
C VAL A 58 -2.44 -3.53 -7.57
N VAL A 59 -3.55 -3.94 -6.98
CA VAL A 59 -3.60 -4.44 -5.60
C VAL A 59 -3.09 -5.89 -5.59
N ARG A 60 -1.89 -6.09 -5.07
CA ARG A 60 -1.18 -7.37 -5.05
C ARG A 60 -1.76 -8.26 -3.96
N HIS A 61 -2.05 -9.51 -4.32
CA HIS A 61 -2.60 -10.45 -3.35
C HIS A 61 -1.51 -10.83 -2.34
N PRO A 62 -1.77 -10.83 -1.02
CA PRO A 62 -0.74 -11.12 -0.02
C PRO A 62 -0.06 -12.47 -0.21
N THR A 63 -0.76 -13.47 -0.78
CA THR A 63 -0.17 -14.79 -1.05
C THR A 63 0.68 -14.90 -2.32
N GLN A 64 0.81 -13.82 -3.09
CA GLN A 64 1.54 -13.77 -4.36
C GLN A 64 2.84 -12.98 -4.27
N VAL A 65 2.91 -11.99 -3.37
CA VAL A 65 4.03 -11.05 -3.33
C VAL A 65 4.47 -10.82 -1.89
N THR A 66 5.77 -10.95 -1.66
CA THR A 66 6.44 -10.53 -0.43
C THR A 66 7.64 -9.66 -0.77
N ARG A 67 7.90 -8.64 0.06
CA ARG A 67 8.96 -7.66 -0.16
C ARG A 67 9.62 -7.28 1.15
N CYS A 68 10.95 -7.30 1.20
CA CYS A 68 11.69 -6.81 2.35
C CYS A 68 11.86 -5.30 2.25
N TYR A 69 11.26 -4.55 3.18
CA TYR A 69 11.40 -3.10 3.25
C TYR A 69 12.71 -2.69 3.94
N ILE A 70 12.90 -3.12 5.18
CA ILE A 70 14.12 -2.91 5.96
C ILE A 70 14.37 -4.16 6.81
N ASN A 71 15.54 -4.77 6.64
CA ASN A 71 16.06 -5.92 7.41
C ASN A 71 15.03 -7.06 7.59
N ASN A 72 14.21 -6.96 8.64
CA ASN A 72 13.29 -7.98 9.12
C ASN A 72 11.81 -7.54 9.03
N LEU A 73 11.51 -6.44 8.33
CA LEU A 73 10.14 -6.03 8.06
C LEU A 73 9.76 -6.43 6.64
N TRP A 74 8.87 -7.43 6.56
CA TRP A 74 8.39 -8.00 5.31
C TRP A 74 6.95 -7.57 5.06
N TYR A 75 6.71 -7.05 3.87
CA TYR A 75 5.39 -6.67 3.41
C TYR A 75 4.85 -7.67 2.41
N TYR A 76 3.68 -8.20 2.71
CA TYR A 76 2.95 -9.13 1.85
C TYR A 76 1.81 -8.38 1.15
N GLY A 77 1.79 -8.41 -0.18
CA GLY A 77 0.82 -7.67 -0.99
C GLY A 77 1.20 -6.19 -1.18
N GLY A 78 0.24 -5.29 -0.94
CA GLY A 78 0.36 -3.84 -1.21
C GLY A 78 -0.18 -3.45 -2.58
N VAL A 79 -0.14 -2.17 -2.91
CA VAL A 79 -0.69 -1.62 -4.17
C VAL A 79 0.42 -1.06 -5.03
N ASP A 80 0.65 -1.67 -6.17
CA ASP A 80 1.69 -1.24 -7.09
C ASP A 80 1.18 -0.17 -8.05
N ILE A 81 2.00 0.86 -8.24
CA ILE A 81 1.82 1.90 -9.24
C ILE A 81 3.12 1.97 -10.05
N GLN A 82 3.01 1.79 -11.37
CA GLN A 82 4.14 1.88 -12.28
C GLN A 82 4.32 3.33 -12.78
N ARG A 83 5.53 3.85 -12.61
CA ARG A 83 5.99 5.14 -13.13
C ARG A 83 6.33 5.07 -14.62
N VAL A 84 6.34 6.22 -15.30
CA VAL A 84 6.70 6.36 -16.73
C VAL A 84 8.06 5.76 -17.11
N ASP A 85 9.01 5.66 -16.18
CA ASP A 85 10.33 5.05 -16.40
C ASP A 85 10.38 3.56 -16.01
N GLY A 86 9.23 2.95 -15.74
CA GLY A 86 9.10 1.54 -15.39
C GLY A 86 9.27 1.21 -13.91
N LYS A 87 9.70 2.16 -13.06
CA LYS A 87 9.84 1.90 -11.62
C LYS A 87 8.50 1.61 -10.95
N ILE A 88 8.52 0.74 -9.95
CA ILE A 88 7.35 0.39 -9.15
C ILE A 88 7.43 1.08 -7.80
N GLY A 89 6.36 1.80 -7.47
CA GLY A 89 6.11 2.34 -6.15
C GLY A 89 4.92 1.62 -5.56
N THR A 90 5.04 1.18 -4.31
CA THR A 90 4.00 0.43 -3.62
C THR A 90 3.43 1.25 -2.49
N VAL A 91 2.11 1.44 -2.49
CA VAL A 91 1.37 1.92 -1.33
C VAL A 91 1.09 0.74 -0.41
N MET A 92 1.39 0.88 0.88
CA MET A 92 1.17 -0.17 1.88
C MET A 92 -0.29 -0.13 2.37
N TRP A 93 -1.23 -0.37 1.46
CA TRP A 93 -2.65 -0.62 1.74
C TRP A 93 -2.99 -2.09 1.48
N THR A 94 -3.87 -2.69 2.28
CA THR A 94 -4.22 -4.14 2.27
C THR A 94 -3.04 -5.11 2.45
N HIS A 95 -1.89 -4.60 2.88
CA HIS A 95 -0.69 -5.40 3.10
C HIS A 95 -0.70 -6.10 4.46
N TYR A 96 0.18 -7.10 4.60
CA TYR A 96 0.47 -7.73 5.88
C TYR A 96 1.94 -7.55 6.29
N ASP A 97 2.13 -7.18 7.55
CA ASP A 97 3.44 -7.06 8.20
C ASP A 97 3.87 -8.41 8.79
N GLY A 98 4.89 -8.99 8.17
CA GLY A 98 5.57 -10.20 8.63
C GLY A 98 7.00 -9.93 9.12
N SER A 99 7.55 -10.93 9.80
CA SER A 99 8.87 -10.94 10.43
C SER A 99 9.98 -11.54 9.56
N ASN A 100 9.61 -12.32 8.54
CA ASN A 100 10.52 -12.98 7.59
C ASN A 100 9.79 -13.26 6.26
N GLU A 101 10.52 -13.66 5.23
CA GLU A 101 10.00 -13.89 3.87
C GLU A 101 8.98 -15.03 3.75
N HIS A 102 9.06 -16.02 4.64
CA HIS A 102 8.30 -17.27 4.57
C HIS A 102 7.24 -17.38 5.67
N GLU A 103 6.90 -16.25 6.31
CA GLU A 103 5.85 -16.23 7.30
C GLU A 103 4.52 -16.63 6.66
N LYS A 104 3.80 -17.53 7.35
CA LYS A 104 2.46 -17.92 6.93
C LYS A 104 1.50 -16.78 7.24
N ILE A 105 0.74 -16.34 6.24
CA ILE A 105 -0.19 -15.22 6.40
C ILE A 105 -1.42 -15.69 7.17
N PRO A 106 -1.82 -15.01 8.26
CA PRO A 106 -3.05 -15.32 8.98
C PRO A 106 -4.28 -15.34 8.06
N ARG A 107 -5.13 -16.34 8.19
CA ARG A 107 -6.32 -16.52 7.33
C ARG A 107 -7.23 -15.30 7.29
N ASN A 108 -7.45 -14.67 8.44
CA ASN A 108 -8.33 -13.50 8.54
C ASN A 108 -7.82 -12.27 7.76
N ILE A 109 -6.52 -12.18 7.47
CA ILE A 109 -5.95 -11.16 6.57
C ILE A 109 -6.38 -11.43 5.13
N ILE A 110 -6.33 -12.69 4.70
CA ILE A 110 -6.76 -13.09 3.36
C ILE A 110 -8.27 -12.85 3.21
N GLU A 111 -9.06 -13.21 4.22
CA GLU A 111 -10.51 -12.97 4.20
C GLU A 111 -10.85 -11.47 4.13
N THR A 112 -10.08 -10.63 4.84
CA THR A 112 -10.22 -9.17 4.76
C THR A 112 -9.89 -8.65 3.36
N PHE A 113 -8.79 -9.12 2.77
CA PHE A 113 -8.43 -8.77 1.39
C PHE A 113 -9.53 -9.15 0.39
N GLU A 114 -10.03 -10.38 0.46
CA GLU A 114 -11.07 -10.86 -0.46
C GLU A 114 -12.38 -10.09 -0.27
N LYS A 115 -12.74 -9.76 0.97
CA LYS A 115 -13.89 -8.89 1.24
C LYS A 115 -13.72 -7.51 0.61
N THR A 116 -12.57 -6.86 0.81
CA THR A 116 -12.25 -5.56 0.18
C THR A 116 -12.31 -5.67 -1.34
N LYS A 117 -11.75 -6.73 -1.94
CA LYS A 117 -11.84 -6.97 -3.37
C LYS A 117 -13.29 -7.04 -3.84
N GLN A 118 -14.15 -7.80 -3.16
CA GLN A 118 -15.58 -7.91 -3.51
C GLN A 118 -16.33 -6.58 -3.38
N GLU A 119 -16.02 -5.77 -2.37
CA GLU A 119 -16.60 -4.42 -2.20
C GLU A 119 -16.23 -3.44 -3.32
N TRP A 120 -15.18 -3.77 -4.09
CA TRP A 120 -14.72 -3.00 -5.24
C TRP A 120 -15.21 -3.54 -6.58
N VAL A 121 -15.77 -4.76 -6.62
CA VAL A 121 -16.37 -5.34 -7.83
C VAL A 121 -17.55 -4.49 -8.29
N GLY A 122 -17.60 -4.17 -9.58
CA GLY A 122 -18.71 -3.42 -10.20
C GLY A 122 -18.63 -1.90 -10.01
N ILE A 123 -17.56 -1.39 -9.42
CA ILE A 123 -17.26 0.05 -9.38
C ILE A 123 -16.51 0.43 -10.67
N ASP A 124 -16.86 1.58 -11.24
CA ASP A 124 -16.10 2.19 -12.34
C ASP A 124 -14.74 2.69 -11.82
N SER A 125 -13.79 1.77 -11.75
CA SER A 125 -12.44 1.96 -11.23
C SER A 125 -11.45 1.19 -12.12
N ASP A 126 -10.31 1.81 -12.42
CA ASP A 126 -9.21 1.19 -13.15
C ASP A 126 -8.28 0.34 -12.26
N VAL A 127 -8.61 0.22 -10.97
CA VAL A 127 -7.84 -0.55 -9.99
C VAL A 127 -8.07 -2.05 -10.19
N VAL A 128 -6.98 -2.79 -10.35
CA VAL A 128 -6.99 -4.24 -10.58
C VAL A 128 -6.58 -4.96 -9.31
N PHE A 129 -7.40 -5.88 -8.82
CA PHE A 129 -7.04 -6.78 -7.72
C PHE A 129 -6.47 -8.09 -8.27
N GLU A 130 -5.31 -8.48 -7.79
CA GLU A 130 -4.69 -9.75 -8.14
C GLU A 130 -5.47 -10.93 -7.54
N GLU A 131 -5.46 -12.06 -8.26
CA GLU A 131 -6.06 -13.30 -7.80
C GLU A 131 -5.20 -13.99 -6.75
N LYS A 132 -5.87 -14.72 -5.86
CA LYS A 132 -5.21 -15.56 -4.86
C LYS A 132 -4.24 -16.53 -5.52
N GLY A 133 -3.01 -16.52 -5.02
CA GLY A 133 -1.95 -17.45 -5.40
C GLY A 133 -1.58 -18.43 -4.31
N ASN A 134 -0.61 -19.29 -4.63
CA ASN A 134 -0.09 -20.33 -3.74
C ASN A 134 1.40 -20.13 -3.40
N GLN A 135 1.97 -18.96 -3.72
CA GLN A 135 3.40 -18.73 -3.49
C GLN A 135 3.73 -18.66 -1.99
N ILE A 136 2.79 -18.16 -1.18
CA ILE A 136 2.96 -17.96 0.25
C ILE A 136 1.83 -18.69 0.98
N GLN A 137 2.20 -19.44 2.02
CA GLN A 137 1.27 -20.27 2.78
C GLN A 137 0.36 -19.44 3.69
N VAL A 138 -0.84 -19.95 3.93
CA VAL A 138 -1.83 -19.36 4.85
C VAL A 138 -1.81 -20.13 6.17
N SER A 139 -1.91 -19.43 7.30
CA SER A 139 -2.03 -19.99 8.64
C SER A 139 -3.48 -19.98 9.11
N ASP A 140 -3.91 -21.03 9.81
CA ASP A 140 -5.19 -21.05 10.52
C ASP A 140 -5.20 -20.19 11.78
N LYS A 141 -4.04 -19.66 12.21
CA LYS A 141 -3.97 -18.73 13.32
C LYS A 141 -4.49 -17.36 12.87
N GLU A 142 -5.42 -16.80 13.60
CA GLU A 142 -5.85 -15.43 13.43
C GLU A 142 -4.86 -14.47 14.11
N LYS A 143 -4.68 -13.30 13.50
CA LYS A 143 -3.93 -12.18 14.11
C LYS A 143 -4.88 -11.02 14.29
N ILE A 144 -4.78 -10.31 15.41
CA ILE A 144 -5.47 -9.03 15.56
C ILE A 144 -4.95 -8.11 14.46
N ILE A 145 -5.80 -7.79 13.49
CA ILE A 145 -5.56 -6.71 12.55
C ILE A 145 -5.54 -5.47 13.43
N LYS A 146 -4.39 -4.79 13.53
CA LYS A 146 -4.21 -3.63 14.41
C LYS A 146 -5.48 -2.81 14.38
N GLU A 147 -6.21 -2.80 15.50
CA GLU A 147 -7.30 -1.86 15.69
C GLU A 147 -6.69 -0.49 15.45
N TYR A 148 -7.35 0.26 14.57
CA TYR A 148 -7.26 1.72 14.45
C TYR A 148 -6.68 2.31 15.73
N LEU A 149 -5.51 2.96 15.68
CA LEU A 149 -5.01 3.69 16.84
C LEU A 149 -6.07 4.76 17.15
N PRO A 150 -6.89 4.63 18.21
CA PRO A 150 -8.09 5.47 18.38
C PRO A 150 -7.75 6.90 18.76
N THR A 151 -6.47 7.20 18.99
CA THR A 151 -6.04 8.44 19.62
C THR A 151 -5.84 9.59 18.64
N GLN A 152 -5.80 9.32 17.34
CA GLN A 152 -5.72 10.31 16.27
C GLN A 152 -6.50 9.75 15.07
N ASN A 153 -7.61 10.38 14.66
CA ASN A 153 -8.43 9.98 13.50
C ASN A 153 -7.63 10.13 12.19
N CYS A 154 -6.54 9.38 12.04
CA CYS A 154 -5.62 9.45 10.93
C CYS A 154 -5.39 8.05 10.36
N PHE A 155 -5.36 7.92 9.04
CA PHE A 155 -4.83 6.71 8.41
C PHE A 155 -3.35 6.89 8.07
N ASN A 156 -2.62 5.78 8.07
CA ASN A 156 -1.22 5.75 7.68
C ASN A 156 -1.11 5.58 6.15
N PHE A 157 -0.52 6.57 5.48
CA PHE A 157 -0.08 6.46 4.11
C PHE A 157 1.43 6.19 4.08
N SER A 158 1.79 5.00 3.63
CA SER A 158 3.18 4.59 3.42
C SER A 158 3.39 4.25 1.95
N PHE A 159 4.37 4.87 1.31
CA PHE A 159 4.73 4.66 -0.09
C PHE A 159 6.21 4.35 -0.21
N VAL A 160 6.54 3.22 -0.85
CA VAL A 160 7.92 2.72 -0.98
C VAL A 160 8.24 2.48 -2.44
N VAL A 161 9.40 2.95 -2.89
CA VAL A 161 9.90 2.70 -4.25
C VAL A 161 10.98 1.64 -4.18
N TRP A 162 10.80 0.57 -4.95
CA TRP A 162 11.73 -0.55 -5.01
C TRP A 162 12.84 -0.27 -6.03
N LYS A 163 14.04 -0.80 -5.77
CA LYS A 163 15.22 -0.65 -6.62
C LYS A 163 15.33 -1.78 -7.64
#